data_AF-A0A0U5FJB6-F1
#
_entry.id   AF-A0A0U5FJB6-F1
#
_cell.length_a   1.000
_cell.length_b   1.000
_cell.length_c   1.000
_cell.angle_alpha   90.00
_cell.angle_beta   90.00
_cell.angle_gamma   90.00
#
_symmetry.space_group_name_H-M   'P 1'
#
loop_
_entity.id
_entity.type
_entity.pdbx_description
1 polymer ?
#
loop_
_entity_poly.entity_id
_entity_poly.type
_entity_poly.pdbx_seq_one_letter_code
_entity_poly.pdbx_strand_id
1 'polypeptide(L)'
;MSILTEAQAKAILDKVIKLSKADECTATLTGSIDGNIRFALNNVSTSGIVDNTDLQVQVAFGKRVGVATINEFDDASLERVVRRAEDLAKLAPENPEFMPAVDKQT
;
A
#
# COMPACT_ATOMS: atom_id res chain seq x y z
N MET A 1 15.09 4.49 4.85
CA MET A 1 14.40 5.06 6.03
C MET A 1 12.95 4.63 5.92
N SER A 2 12.61 3.46 6.46
CA SER A 2 11.33 2.80 6.21
C SER A 2 10.21 3.22 7.17
N ILE A 3 10.57 3.83 8.30
CA ILE A 3 9.62 4.36 9.28
C ILE A 3 9.42 5.85 9.00
N LEU A 4 8.22 6.20 8.54
CA LEU A 4 7.83 7.57 8.25
C LEU A 4 7.27 8.25 9.49
N THR A 5 7.45 9.56 9.57
CA THR A 5 6.68 10.38 10.52
C THR A 5 5.20 10.40 10.12
N GLU A 6 4.32 10.68 11.08
CA GLU A 6 2.89 10.86 10.82
C GLU A 6 2.64 11.87 9.68
N ALA A 7 3.34 13.01 9.70
CA ALA A 7 3.20 14.05 8.68
C ALA A 7 3.58 13.57 7.28
N GLN A 8 4.66 12.78 7.15
CA GLN A 8 5.09 12.21 5.87
C GLN A 8 4.11 11.14 5.37
N ALA A 9 3.70 10.23 6.25
CA ALA A 9 2.73 9.18 5.91
C ALA A 9 1.40 9.80 5.45
N LYS A 10 0.90 10.79 6.19
CA LYS A 10 -0.33 11.52 5.87
C LYS A 10 -0.23 12.26 4.54
N ALA A 11 0.89 12.91 4.25
CA ALA A 11 1.09 13.59 2.97
C ALA A 11 1.01 12.64 1.77
N ILE A 12 1.58 11.43 1.90
CA ILE A 12 1.51 10.39 0.86
C ILE A 12 0.06 9.90 0.70
N LEU A 13 -0.58 9.52 1.81
CA LEU A 13 -1.95 9.00 1.79
C LEU A 13 -2.96 10.01 1.25
N ASP A 14 -2.87 11.28 1.66
CA ASP A 14 -3.72 12.37 1.17
C ASP A 14 -3.55 12.58 -0.34
N LYS A 15 -2.32 12.43 -0.87
CA LYS A 15 -2.06 12.53 -2.31
C LYS A 15 -2.69 11.36 -3.06
N VAL A 16 -2.54 10.13 -2.57
CA VAL A 16 -3.13 8.92 -3.17
C VAL A 16 -4.64 9.01 -3.25
N ILE A 17 -5.30 9.40 -2.14
CA ILE A 17 -6.76 9.54 -2.09
C ILE A 17 -7.25 10.59 -3.10
N LYS A 18 -6.54 11.72 -3.24
CA LYS A 18 -6.88 12.78 -4.21
C LYS A 18 -6.71 12.38 -5.67
N LEU A 19 -5.87 11.39 -5.98
CA LEU A 19 -5.62 10.94 -7.34
C LEU A 19 -6.68 9.95 -7.86
N SER A 20 -7.42 9.32 -6.94
CA SER A 20 -8.44 8.32 -7.26
C SER A 20 -9.68 8.95 -7.87
N LYS A 21 -10.24 8.26 -8.86
CA LYS A 21 -11.53 8.59 -9.51
C LYS A 21 -12.60 7.52 -9.22
N ALA A 22 -12.29 6.59 -8.34
CA ALA A 22 -13.20 5.52 -7.93
C ALA A 22 -14.27 6.02 -6.96
N ASP A 23 -15.35 5.25 -6.80
CA ASP A 23 -16.42 5.57 -5.85
C ASP A 23 -15.89 5.50 -4.42
N GLU A 24 -15.01 4.54 -4.15
CA GLU A 24 -14.32 4.37 -2.87
C GLU A 24 -12.84 4.11 -3.09
N CYS A 25 -12.01 4.65 -2.19
CA CYS A 25 -10.55 4.48 -2.21
C CYS A 25 -10.01 4.37 -0.79
N THR A 26 -9.31 3.27 -0.51
CA THR A 26 -8.60 3.04 0.74
C THR A 26 -7.12 2.88 0.44
N ALA A 27 -6.28 3.57 1.20
CA ALA A 27 -4.83 3.48 1.09
C ALA A 27 -4.23 3.13 2.45
N THR A 28 -3.38 2.10 2.47
CA THR A 28 -2.70 1.61 3.67
C THR A 28 -1.20 1.69 3.44
N LEU A 29 -0.49 2.37 4.34
CA LEU A 29 0.96 2.54 4.28
C LEU A 29 1.60 1.86 5.48
N THR A 30 2.52 0.93 5.23
CA THR A 30 3.18 0.13 6.26
C THR A 30 4.68 0.27 6.13
N GLY A 31 5.37 0.65 7.20
CA GLY A 31 6.83 0.65 7.29
C GLY A 31 7.32 -0.46 8.21
N SER A 32 8.35 -1.19 7.83
CA SER A 32 9.00 -2.22 8.66
C SER A 32 10.53 -2.10 8.67
N ILE A 33 11.12 -2.61 9.75
CA ILE A 33 12.56 -2.81 9.93
C ILE A 33 12.71 -4.22 10.50
N ASP A 34 13.31 -5.12 9.74
CA ASP A 34 13.43 -6.54 10.07
C ASP A 34 14.89 -6.97 10.08
N GLY A 35 15.33 -7.60 11.17
CA GLY A 35 16.68 -8.15 11.32
C GLY A 35 16.68 -9.66 11.12
N ASN A 36 17.68 -10.20 10.42
CA ASN A 36 17.93 -11.64 10.36
C ASN A 36 19.36 -11.99 10.77
N ILE A 37 19.50 -13.08 11.53
CA ILE A 37 20.78 -13.64 11.94
C ILE A 37 20.76 -15.15 11.73
N ARG A 38 21.84 -15.69 11.15
CA ARG A 38 22.06 -17.13 10.98
C ARG A 38 23.34 -17.52 11.71
N PHE A 39 23.32 -18.69 12.35
CA PHE A 39 24.47 -19.27 13.03
C PHE A 39 24.86 -20.58 12.34
N ALA A 40 26.17 -20.84 12.27
CA ALA A 40 26.72 -22.13 11.91
C ALA A 40 28.02 -22.35 12.71
N LEU A 41 28.26 -23.57 13.19
CA LEU A 41 29.47 -23.91 13.96
C LEU A 41 29.71 -22.99 15.17
N ASN A 42 28.66 -22.64 15.91
CA ASN A 42 28.72 -21.70 17.05
C ASN A 42 29.26 -20.30 16.70
N ASN A 43 29.19 -19.90 15.43
CA ASN A 43 29.57 -18.57 14.95
C ASN A 43 28.47 -17.96 14.08
N VAL A 44 28.41 -16.63 14.01
CA VAL A 44 27.45 -15.91 13.15
C VAL A 44 27.89 -16.05 11.70
N SER A 45 27.08 -16.73 10.89
CA SER A 45 27.39 -16.97 9.47
C SER A 45 26.78 -15.93 8.54
N THR A 46 25.66 -15.30 8.94
CA THR A 46 25.03 -14.22 8.19
C THR A 46 24.29 -13.30 9.14
N SER A 47 24.40 -11.99 8.94
CA SER A 47 23.55 -11.00 9.58
C SER A 47 23.08 -10.00 8.54
N GLY A 48 21.85 -9.52 8.67
CA GLY A 48 21.27 -8.55 7.74
C GLY A 48 20.10 -7.80 8.36
N ILE A 49 19.87 -6.60 7.83
CA ILE A 49 18.73 -5.74 8.17
C ILE A 49 18.01 -5.42 6.86
N VAL A 50 16.68 -5.48 6.88
CA VAL A 50 15.81 -5.12 5.78
C VAL A 50 14.89 -4.00 6.25
N ASP A 51 14.91 -2.89 5.52
CA ASP A 51 14.03 -1.75 5.73
C ASP A 51 13.09 -1.66 4.53
N ASN A 52 11.76 -1.72 4.74
CA ASN A 52 10.79 -1.57 3.64
C ASN A 52 9.61 -0.68 4.03
N THR A 53 9.06 0.03 3.05
CA THR A 53 7.78 0.72 3.19
C THR A 53 6.89 0.33 2.02
N ASP A 54 5.72 -0.21 2.30
CA ASP A 54 4.76 -0.66 1.30
C ASP A 54 3.47 0.18 1.38
N LEU A 55 3.00 0.63 0.22
CA LEU A 55 1.68 1.22 0.03
C LEU A 55 0.79 0.24 -0.70
N GLN A 56 -0.35 -0.08 -0.09
CA GLN A 56 -1.45 -0.78 -0.71
C GLN A 56 -2.56 0.22 -1.01
N VAL A 57 -3.03 0.23 -2.27
CA VAL A 57 -4.19 1.01 -2.70
C VAL A 57 -5.28 0.04 -3.13
N GLN A 58 -6.44 0.17 -2.49
CA GLN A 58 -7.66 -0.52 -2.86
C GLN A 58 -8.67 0.50 -3.36
N VAL A 59 -9.30 0.21 -4.49
CA VAL A 59 -10.37 1.04 -5.06
C VAL A 59 -11.58 0.19 -5.40
N ALA A 60 -12.75 0.81 -5.39
CA ALA A 60 -14.00 0.17 -5.79
C ALA A 60 -14.78 1.03 -6.81
N PHE A 61 -15.25 0.38 -7.87
CA PHE A 61 -16.28 0.91 -8.78
C PHE A 61 -17.54 0.08 -8.60
N GLY A 62 -18.56 0.64 -7.94
CA GLY A 62 -19.69 -0.12 -7.42
C GLY A 62 -19.23 -1.30 -6.54
N LYS A 63 -19.51 -2.53 -6.97
CA LYS A 63 -19.12 -3.76 -6.25
C LYS A 63 -17.84 -4.41 -6.77
N ARG A 64 -17.12 -3.78 -7.70
CA ARG A 64 -15.90 -4.33 -8.29
C ARG A 64 -14.69 -3.72 -7.61
N VAL A 65 -13.80 -4.56 -7.10
CA VAL A 65 -12.67 -4.14 -6.28
C VAL A 65 -11.37 -4.45 -6.99
N GLY A 66 -10.42 -3.51 -6.93
CA GLY A 66 -9.07 -3.67 -7.43
C GLY A 66 -8.06 -3.24 -6.38
N VAL A 67 -6.97 -4.00 -6.27
CA VAL A 67 -5.90 -3.73 -5.30
C VAL A 67 -4.56 -3.72 -6.02
N ALA A 68 -3.72 -2.74 -5.72
CA ALA A 68 -2.35 -2.67 -6.21
C ALA A 68 -1.41 -2.22 -5.08
N THR A 69 -0.16 -2.69 -5.13
CA THR A 69 0.87 -2.36 -4.14
C THR A 69 2.13 -1.81 -4.81
N ILE A 70 2.81 -0.90 -4.12
CA ILE A 70 4.13 -0.36 -4.51
C ILE A 70 4.97 -0.02 -3.26
N ASN A 71 6.27 0.16 -3.44
CA ASN A 71 7.20 0.65 -2.42
C ASN A 71 8.01 1.89 -2.89
N GLU A 72 7.50 2.59 -3.92
CA GLU A 72 8.10 3.79 -4.50
C GLU A 72 7.10 4.96 -4.39
N PHE A 73 7.54 6.12 -3.87
CA PHE A 73 6.62 7.20 -3.41
C PHE A 73 6.78 8.53 -4.16
N ASP A 74 7.35 8.53 -5.37
CA ASP A 74 7.28 9.70 -6.24
C ASP A 74 5.88 9.85 -6.89
N ASP A 75 5.59 11.04 -7.39
CA ASP A 75 4.26 11.39 -7.89
C ASP A 75 3.80 10.51 -9.05
N ALA A 76 4.72 10.12 -9.95
CA ALA A 76 4.38 9.25 -11.07
C ALA A 76 4.09 7.82 -10.60
N SER A 77 4.84 7.32 -9.60
CA SER A 77 4.61 6.02 -8.99
C SER A 77 3.29 5.95 -8.23
N LEU A 78 2.95 7.00 -7.47
CA LEU A 78 1.67 7.11 -6.77
C LEU A 78 0.48 7.15 -7.75
N GLU A 79 0.58 7.92 -8.84
CA GLU A 79 -0.47 7.89 -9.86
C GLU A 79 -0.57 6.50 -10.51
N ARG A 80 0.57 5.88 -10.85
CA ARG A 80 0.62 4.57 -11.49
C ARG A 80 -0.04 3.47 -10.67
N VAL A 81 0.15 3.45 -9.34
CA VAL A 81 -0.51 2.44 -8.49
C VAL A 81 -2.01 2.66 -8.41
N VAL A 82 -2.47 3.92 -8.33
CA VAL A 82 -3.90 4.25 -8.33
C VAL A 82 -4.55 3.80 -9.63
N ARG A 83 -3.97 4.17 -10.79
CA ARG A 83 -4.50 3.74 -12.10
C ARG A 83 -4.52 2.23 -12.25
N ARG A 84 -3.47 1.55 -11.79
CA ARG A 84 -3.42 0.08 -11.80
C ARG A 84 -4.53 -0.55 -10.96
N ALA A 85 -4.77 -0.02 -9.75
CA ALA A 85 -5.89 -0.49 -8.92
C ALA A 85 -7.24 -0.25 -9.61
N GLU A 86 -7.42 0.91 -10.25
CA GLU A 86 -8.64 1.25 -10.98
C GLU A 86 -8.89 0.35 -12.19
N ASP A 87 -7.85 0.06 -12.97
CA ASP A 87 -7.95 -0.82 -14.14
C ASP A 87 -8.28 -2.26 -13.72
N LEU A 88 -7.67 -2.74 -12.63
CA LEU A 88 -8.00 -4.04 -12.04
C LEU A 88 -9.47 -4.08 -11.58
N ALA A 89 -9.95 -3.02 -10.90
CA ALA A 89 -11.33 -2.94 -10.45
C ALA A 89 -12.33 -2.98 -11.62
N LYS A 90 -12.03 -2.31 -12.75
CA LYS A 90 -12.92 -2.33 -13.92
C LYS A 90 -13.02 -3.70 -14.59
N LEU A 91 -11.93 -4.46 -14.56
CA LEU A 91 -11.86 -5.82 -15.11
C LEU A 91 -12.45 -6.88 -14.16
N ALA A 92 -12.46 -6.61 -12.87
CA ALA A 92 -12.97 -7.55 -11.87
C ALA A 92 -14.49 -7.76 -12.01
N PRO A 93 -14.99 -8.98 -11.72
CA PRO A 93 -16.43 -9.21 -11.59
C PRO A 93 -16.99 -8.47 -10.36
N GLU A 94 -18.30 -8.31 -10.31
CA GLU A 94 -18.97 -7.76 -9.12
C GLU A 94 -18.88 -8.74 -7.94
N ASN A 95 -18.52 -8.23 -6.77
CA ASN A 95 -18.43 -8.98 -5.54
C ASN A 95 -19.78 -8.94 -4.79
N PRO A 96 -20.49 -10.07 -4.60
CA PRO A 96 -21.74 -10.11 -3.85
C PRO A 96 -21.57 -9.78 -2.35
N GLU A 97 -20.38 -10.00 -1.79
CA GLU A 97 -20.03 -9.73 -0.39
C GLU A 97 -19.28 -8.40 -0.23
N PHE A 98 -19.42 -7.48 -1.20
CA PHE A 98 -18.78 -6.17 -1.15
C PHE A 98 -19.16 -5.44 0.15
N MET A 99 -18.13 -4.98 0.87
CA MET A 99 -18.26 -4.14 2.04
C MET A 99 -17.69 -2.75 1.71
N PRO A 100 -18.43 -1.66 2.01
CA PRO A 100 -17.91 -0.32 1.83
C PRO A 100 -16.64 -0.05 2.62
N ALA A 101 -15.82 0.87 2.13
CA ALA A 101 -14.69 1.41 2.84
C ALA A 101 -15.13 2.00 4.18
N VAL A 102 -14.30 1.77 5.20
CA VAL A 102 -14.53 2.38 6.52
C VAL A 102 -14.39 3.90 6.42
N ASP A 103 -15.12 4.61 7.26
CA ASP A 103 -15.02 6.05 7.36
C ASP A 103 -13.58 6.49 7.67
N LYS A 104 -13.30 7.76 7.38
CA LYS A 104 -12.01 8.40 7.61
C LYS A 104 -11.47 8.08 9.01
N GLN A 105 -10.30 7.45 9.05
CA GLN A 105 -9.58 7.17 10.28
C GLN A 105 -8.88 8.46 10.78
N THR A 106 -8.95 8.72 12.09
CA THR A 106 -8.34 9.89 12.76
C THR A 106 -7.06 9.54 13.47
#